data_AF-A0A7J5X1S0-F1
#
_entry.id   AF-A0A7J5X1S0-F1
#
_cell.length_a   1.000
_cell.length_b   1.000
_cell.length_c   1.000
_cell.angle_alpha   90.00
_cell.angle_beta   90.00
_cell.angle_gamma   90.00
#
_symmetry.space_group_name_H-M   'P 1'
#
loop_
_entity.id
_entity.type
_entity.pdbx_description
1 polymer ?
#
loop_
_entity_poly.entity_id
_entity_poly.type
_entity_poly.pdbx_seq_one_letter_code
_entity_poly.pdbx_strand_id
1 'polypeptide(L)'
;MSSDDTRRRMEYQAVGGALAQLDAKNPQAAQLIAGLTTVIIAEAERSSRFAAALTGVVDALRPADGVLGAAPVPAPRKRAAAPKKRVTRQPGAFDPFVVYRESGGQDLAARLGELTIEQLRDIIAEQELDTRKETGRKRKAEVLVAWIVERVEASENKGSVFR
;
A
#
# COMPACT_ATOMS: atom_id res chain seq x y z
N MET A 1 22.21 -7.83 -25.60
CA MET A 1 20.92 -7.97 -24.88
C MET A 1 21.09 -9.11 -23.89
N SER A 2 20.67 -8.95 -22.63
CA SER A 2 20.89 -9.97 -21.58
C SER A 2 19.90 -11.13 -21.74
N SER A 3 20.33 -12.36 -21.44
CA SER A 3 19.48 -13.56 -21.48
C SER A 3 18.20 -13.43 -20.63
N ASP A 4 18.27 -12.66 -19.54
CA ASP A 4 17.12 -12.37 -18.68
C ASP A 4 16.07 -11.47 -19.34
N ASP A 5 16.49 -10.53 -20.19
CA ASP A 5 15.56 -9.64 -20.91
C ASP A 5 14.75 -10.45 -21.93
N THR A 6 15.42 -11.35 -22.64
CA THR A 6 14.80 -12.28 -23.59
C THR A 6 13.79 -13.20 -22.91
N ARG A 7 14.13 -13.73 -21.73
CA ARG A 7 13.24 -14.58 -20.94
C ARG A 7 11.97 -13.84 -20.50
N ARG A 8 12.11 -12.62 -19.95
CA ARG A 8 10.96 -11.80 -19.51
C ARG A 8 10.00 -11.49 -20.66
N ARG A 9 10.54 -11.18 -21.85
CA ARG A 9 9.71 -10.94 -23.04
C ARG A 9 8.88 -12.16 -23.44
N MET A 10 9.47 -13.36 -23.40
CA MET A 10 8.73 -14.59 -23.67
C MET A 10 7.63 -14.83 -22.64
N GLU A 11 7.92 -14.60 -21.35
CA GLU A 11 6.93 -14.73 -20.28
C GLU A 11 5.75 -13.76 -20.47
N TYR A 12 6.01 -12.51 -20.82
CA TYR A 12 4.94 -11.54 -21.10
C TYR A 12 4.11 -11.90 -22.33
N GLN A 13 4.75 -12.41 -23.39
CA GLN A 13 4.04 -12.92 -24.56
C GLN A 13 3.17 -14.14 -24.24
N ALA A 14 3.65 -15.03 -23.36
CA ALA A 14 2.89 -16.20 -22.92
C ALA A 14 1.60 -15.81 -22.17
N VAL A 15 1.64 -14.75 -21.35
CA VAL A 15 0.43 -14.22 -20.68
C VAL A 15 -0.59 -13.73 -21.70
N GLY A 16 -0.16 -12.99 -22.72
CA GLY A 16 -1.04 -12.54 -23.82
C GLY A 16 -1.67 -13.71 -24.58
N GLY A 17 -0.88 -14.74 -24.89
CA GLY A 17 -1.38 -15.97 -25.52
C GLY A 17 -2.39 -16.73 -24.64
N ALA A 18 -2.15 -16.82 -23.34
CA ALA A 18 -3.07 -17.45 -22.39
C ALA A 18 -4.40 -16.69 -22.28
N LEU A 19 -4.36 -15.36 -22.28
CA LEU A 19 -5.56 -14.52 -22.33
C LEU A 19 -6.36 -14.72 -23.62
N ALA A 20 -5.70 -14.82 -24.78
CA ALA A 20 -6.38 -15.10 -26.05
C ALA A 20 -7.06 -16.48 -26.08
N GLN A 21 -6.41 -17.50 -25.52
CA GLN A 21 -7.02 -18.83 -25.38
C GLN A 21 -8.20 -18.83 -24.40
N LEU A 22 -8.11 -18.02 -23.33
CA LEU A 22 -9.21 -17.86 -22.38
C LEU A 22 -10.38 -17.13 -23.03
N ASP A 23 -10.12 -16.08 -23.80
CA ASP A 23 -11.15 -15.30 -24.50
C ASP A 23 -11.97 -16.17 -25.45
N ALA A 24 -11.32 -17.06 -26.20
CA ALA A 24 -11.99 -18.02 -27.07
C ALA A 24 -12.94 -18.99 -26.34
N LYS A 25 -12.75 -19.22 -25.02
CA LYS A 25 -13.57 -20.12 -24.21
C LYS A 25 -14.55 -19.39 -23.29
N ASN A 26 -14.14 -18.24 -22.77
CA ASN A 26 -14.88 -17.40 -21.85
C ASN A 26 -14.41 -15.93 -21.97
N PRO A 27 -15.04 -15.16 -22.86
CA PRO A 27 -14.67 -13.77 -23.12
C PRO A 27 -14.80 -12.88 -21.88
N GLN A 28 -15.84 -13.10 -21.08
CA GLN A 28 -16.09 -12.28 -19.89
C GLN A 28 -14.99 -12.44 -18.84
N ALA A 29 -14.53 -13.68 -18.61
CA ALA A 29 -13.42 -13.94 -17.70
C ALA A 29 -12.10 -13.33 -18.21
N ALA A 30 -11.82 -13.44 -19.52
CA ALA A 30 -10.64 -12.84 -20.11
C ALA A 30 -10.63 -11.31 -19.97
N GLN A 31 -11.75 -10.65 -20.25
CA GLN A 31 -11.91 -9.20 -20.10
C GLN A 31 -11.76 -8.75 -18.64
N LEU A 32 -12.35 -9.48 -17.68
CA LEU A 32 -12.21 -9.17 -16.25
C LEU A 32 -10.75 -9.26 -15.79
N ILE A 33 -10.04 -10.33 -16.16
CA ILE A 33 -8.64 -10.51 -15.78
C ILE A 33 -7.75 -9.45 -16.43
N ALA A 34 -7.96 -9.15 -17.72
CA ALA A 34 -7.22 -8.10 -18.42
C ALA A 34 -7.45 -6.74 -17.75
N GLY A 35 -8.70 -6.36 -17.48
CA GLY A 35 -9.04 -5.10 -16.83
C GLY A 35 -8.44 -4.99 -15.42
N LEU A 36 -8.54 -6.05 -14.61
CA LEU A 36 -7.93 -6.07 -13.27
C LEU A 36 -6.40 -5.89 -13.35
N THR A 37 -5.75 -6.59 -14.28
CA THR A 37 -4.30 -6.49 -14.49
C THR A 37 -3.89 -5.07 -14.88
N THR A 38 -4.65 -4.42 -15.77
CA THR A 38 -4.41 -3.02 -16.16
C THR A 38 -4.52 -2.08 -14.97
N VAL A 39 -5.52 -2.23 -14.10
CA VAL A 39 -5.68 -1.40 -12.90
C VAL A 39 -4.51 -1.60 -11.94
N ILE A 40 -4.07 -2.84 -11.71
CA ILE A 40 -2.92 -3.15 -10.85
C ILE A 40 -1.65 -2.51 -11.41
N ILE A 41 -1.40 -2.59 -12.71
CA ILE A 41 -0.23 -1.95 -13.35
C ILE A 41 -0.27 -0.44 -13.17
N ALA A 42 -1.41 0.19 -13.47
CA ALA A 42 -1.58 1.64 -13.34
C ALA A 42 -1.35 2.11 -11.89
N GLU A 43 -1.81 1.35 -10.90
CA GLU A 43 -1.59 1.67 -9.49
C GLU A 43 -0.13 1.44 -9.07
N ALA A 44 0.55 0.42 -9.61
CA ALA A 44 1.97 0.19 -9.35
C ALA A 44 2.87 1.28 -9.94
N GLU A 45 2.49 1.86 -11.08
CA GLU A 45 3.18 3.02 -11.66
C GLU A 45 2.94 4.30 -10.85
N ARG A 46 1.73 4.47 -10.30
CA ARG A 46 1.34 5.64 -9.53
C ARG A 46 1.86 5.62 -8.09
N SER A 47 1.97 4.45 -7.48
CA SER A 47 2.34 4.27 -6.07
C SER A 47 3.55 3.35 -5.90
N SER A 48 4.67 3.94 -5.48
CA SER A 48 5.90 3.19 -5.16
C SER A 48 5.73 2.24 -3.96
N ARG A 49 4.82 2.54 -3.04
CA ARG A 49 4.48 1.62 -1.95
C ARG A 49 3.70 0.40 -2.46
N PHE A 50 2.72 0.61 -3.32
CA PHE A 50 1.98 -0.51 -3.91
C PHE A 50 2.92 -1.44 -4.70
N ALA A 51 3.83 -0.87 -5.50
CA ALA A 51 4.87 -1.65 -6.19
C ALA A 51 5.78 -2.43 -5.22
N ALA A 52 6.19 -1.83 -4.10
CA ALA A 52 6.97 -2.50 -3.06
C ALA A 52 6.18 -3.64 -2.37
N ALA A 53 4.88 -3.44 -2.13
CA ALA A 53 4.00 -4.47 -1.57
C ALA A 53 3.85 -5.66 -2.53
N LEU A 54 3.67 -5.42 -3.84
CA LEU A 54 3.64 -6.48 -4.86
C LEU A 54 4.93 -7.30 -4.86
N THR A 55 6.09 -6.65 -4.74
CA THR A 55 7.38 -7.34 -4.63
C THR A 55 7.45 -8.23 -3.40
N GLY A 56 6.96 -7.73 -2.25
CA GLY A 56 6.90 -8.51 -1.01
C GLY A 56 6.01 -9.75 -1.09
N VAL A 57 4.91 -9.69 -1.86
CA VAL A 57 4.06 -10.87 -2.12
C VAL A 57 4.82 -11.91 -2.94
N VAL A 58 5.52 -11.49 -4.00
CA VAL A 58 6.33 -12.39 -4.83
C VAL A 58 7.41 -13.09 -4.00
N ASP A 59 8.09 -12.35 -3.13
CA ASP A 59 9.11 -12.92 -2.23
C ASP A 59 8.51 -13.92 -1.23
N ALA A 60 7.31 -13.65 -0.69
CA ALA A 60 6.63 -14.54 0.25
C ALA A 60 6.13 -15.84 -0.40
N LEU A 61 5.82 -15.80 -1.70
CA LEU A 61 5.38 -16.97 -2.47
C LEU A 61 6.55 -17.83 -2.97
N ARG A 62 7.80 -17.38 -2.83
CA ARG A 62 8.96 -18.21 -3.16
C ARG A 62 9.02 -19.38 -2.16
N PRO A 63 9.02 -20.64 -2.63
CA PRO A 63 9.14 -21.78 -1.73
C PRO A 63 10.44 -21.64 -0.92
N ALA A 64 10.32 -21.82 0.40
CA ALA A 64 11.47 -21.87 1.27
C ALA A 64 12.21 -23.19 0.99
N ASP A 65 13.25 -23.12 0.16
CA ASP A 65 14.21 -24.22 0.05
C ASP A 65 14.79 -24.46 1.45
N GLY A 66 14.49 -25.65 1.98
CA GLY A 66 14.59 -25.94 3.39
C GLY A 66 16.01 -25.84 3.95
N VAL A 67 16.11 -25.29 5.17
CA VAL A 67 17.05 -25.79 6.17
C VAL A 67 16.32 -25.86 7.51
N LEU A 68 16.05 -27.08 7.95
CA LEU A 68 15.76 -27.39 9.35
C LEU A 68 17.05 -27.19 10.16
N GLY A 69 16.95 -26.46 11.27
CA GLY A 69 17.82 -26.61 12.44
C GLY A 69 19.18 -25.90 12.41
N ALA A 70 19.27 -24.80 13.14
CA ALA A 70 20.27 -24.58 14.19
C ALA A 70 20.03 -23.21 14.84
N ALA A 71 19.66 -23.20 16.12
CA ALA A 71 19.81 -22.01 16.94
C ALA A 71 21.31 -21.76 17.18
N PRO A 72 21.83 -20.53 16.99
CA PRO A 72 23.14 -20.17 17.51
C PRO A 72 23.00 -19.47 18.87
N VAL A 73 23.67 -20.03 19.86
CA VAL A 73 23.97 -19.45 21.19
C VAL A 73 24.91 -18.23 21.00
N PRO A 74 24.79 -17.15 21.80
CA PRO A 74 25.34 -15.84 21.43
C PRO A 74 26.82 -15.69 21.76
N ALA A 75 27.58 -15.08 20.84
CA ALA A 75 28.86 -14.44 21.15
C ALA A 75 28.71 -12.92 21.09
N PRO A 76 29.34 -12.15 22.00
CA PRO A 76 28.95 -10.78 22.27
C PRO A 76 29.71 -9.83 21.34
N ARG A 77 29.01 -9.06 20.50
CA ARG A 77 29.60 -7.89 19.85
C ARG A 77 28.54 -6.86 19.41
N LYS A 78 28.64 -5.71 20.09
CA LYS A 78 28.11 -4.36 19.81
C LYS A 78 26.60 -4.25 19.58
N ARG A 79 25.94 -3.48 20.44
CA ARG A 79 24.52 -3.11 20.38
C ARG A 79 24.14 -2.56 19.00
N ALA A 80 23.76 -3.44 18.08
CA ALA A 80 22.89 -3.10 16.97
C ALA A 80 21.51 -2.84 17.58
N ALA A 81 20.89 -1.72 17.22
CA ALA A 81 19.53 -1.41 17.64
C ALA A 81 18.64 -2.60 17.30
N ALA A 82 17.92 -3.12 18.30
CA ALA A 82 17.00 -4.23 18.13
C ALA A 82 16.11 -3.98 16.90
N PRO A 83 15.88 -4.98 16.03
CA PRO A 83 14.92 -4.84 14.94
C PRO A 83 13.60 -4.43 15.59
N LYS A 84 13.15 -3.20 15.29
CA LYS A 84 11.90 -2.67 15.82
C LYS A 84 10.83 -3.68 15.45
N LYS A 85 10.30 -4.36 16.48
CA LYS A 85 9.11 -5.21 16.37
C LYS A 85 8.14 -4.46 15.48
N ARG A 86 7.90 -4.97 14.28
CA ARG A 86 7.07 -4.32 13.28
C ARG A 86 5.67 -4.37 13.87
N VAL A 87 5.28 -3.28 14.54
CA VAL A 87 3.94 -3.14 15.11
C VAL A 87 3.01 -3.22 13.92
N THR A 88 2.31 -4.34 13.79
CA THR A 88 1.21 -4.48 12.85
C THR A 88 0.18 -3.45 13.29
N ARG A 89 0.11 -2.33 12.56
CA ARG A 89 -0.88 -1.29 12.84
C ARG A 89 -2.26 -1.86 12.55
N GLN A 90 -3.23 -1.50 13.37
CA GLN A 90 -4.60 -1.90 13.13
C GLN A 90 -5.12 -1.16 11.88
N PRO A 91 -6.16 -1.70 11.22
CA PRO A 91 -6.91 -0.93 10.25
C PRO A 91 -7.41 0.38 10.87
N GLY A 92 -7.39 1.46 10.09
CA GLY A 92 -8.00 2.72 10.46
C GLY A 92 -9.49 2.55 10.70
N ALA A 93 -10.04 3.39 11.59
CA ALA A 93 -11.45 3.28 11.97
C ALA A 93 -12.41 3.50 10.79
N PHE A 94 -12.01 4.31 9.81
CA PHE A 94 -12.73 4.56 8.57
C PHE A 94 -11.80 5.20 7.53
N ASP A 95 -12.25 5.27 6.28
CA ASP A 95 -11.58 6.00 5.20
C ASP A 95 -11.94 7.51 5.25
N PRO A 96 -10.99 8.41 5.52
CA PRO A 96 -11.25 9.84 5.61
C PRO A 96 -11.59 10.49 4.26
N PHE A 97 -11.18 9.91 3.13
CA PHE A 97 -11.52 10.42 1.80
C PHE A 97 -12.99 10.15 1.44
N VAL A 98 -13.54 9.03 1.90
CA VAL A 98 -14.98 8.73 1.74
C VAL A 98 -15.80 9.74 2.56
N VAL A 99 -15.48 9.89 3.85
CA VAL A 99 -16.18 10.83 4.74
C VAL A 99 -16.11 12.26 4.20
N TYR A 100 -14.93 12.71 3.75
CA TYR A 100 -14.76 14.05 3.18
C TYR A 100 -15.63 14.28 1.93
N ARG A 101 -15.73 13.29 1.03
CA ARG A 101 -16.56 13.41 -0.19
C ARG A 101 -18.07 13.40 0.11
N GLU A 102 -18.49 12.63 1.12
CA GLU A 102 -19.91 12.51 1.49
C GLU A 102 -20.42 13.69 2.32
N SER A 103 -19.58 14.21 3.22
CA SER A 103 -20.02 15.10 4.31
C SER A 103 -19.10 16.32 4.55
N GLY A 104 -17.98 16.42 3.83
CA GLY A 104 -17.09 17.58 3.87
C GLY A 104 -16.11 17.60 5.05
N GLY A 105 -15.31 18.66 5.10
CA GLY A 105 -14.20 18.79 6.06
C GLY A 105 -14.63 18.96 7.52
N GLN A 106 -15.78 19.59 7.79
CA GLN A 106 -16.27 19.79 9.15
C GLN A 106 -16.71 18.47 9.80
N ASP A 107 -17.48 17.65 9.07
CA ASP A 107 -17.91 16.34 9.57
C ASP A 107 -16.74 15.36 9.69
N LEU A 108 -15.77 15.44 8.77
CA LEU A 108 -14.50 14.70 8.92
C LEU A 108 -13.77 15.10 10.21
N ALA A 109 -13.64 16.39 10.49
CA ALA A 109 -12.97 16.88 11.70
C ALA A 109 -13.70 16.42 12.98
N ALA A 110 -15.04 16.44 12.99
CA ALA A 110 -15.84 15.97 14.11
C ALA A 110 -15.61 14.48 14.38
N ARG A 111 -15.71 13.63 13.36
CA ARG A 111 -15.49 12.17 13.50
C ARG A 111 -14.07 11.82 13.91
N LEU A 112 -13.07 12.53 13.37
CA LEU A 112 -11.67 12.35 13.79
C LEU A 112 -11.44 12.82 15.23
N GLY A 113 -12.18 13.82 15.71
CA GLY A 113 -12.09 14.33 17.08
C GLY A 113 -12.49 13.31 18.16
N GLU A 114 -13.30 12.33 17.80
CA GLU A 114 -13.73 11.24 18.70
C GLU A 114 -12.67 10.12 18.84
N LEU A 115 -11.63 10.13 17.98
CA LEU A 115 -10.63 9.08 17.91
C LEU A 115 -9.44 9.32 18.84
N THR A 116 -8.86 8.22 19.30
CA THR A 116 -7.59 8.24 20.02
C THR A 116 -6.41 8.54 19.08
N ILE A 117 -5.30 9.04 19.63
CA ILE A 117 -4.06 9.30 18.88
C ILE A 117 -3.57 8.06 18.11
N GLU A 118 -3.77 6.86 18.67
CA GLU A 118 -3.38 5.61 18.02
C GLU A 118 -4.25 5.32 16.80
N GLN A 119 -5.58 5.43 16.92
CA GLN A 119 -6.50 5.27 15.79
C GLN A 119 -6.27 6.31 14.69
N LEU A 120 -5.97 7.57 15.06
CA LEU A 120 -5.57 8.60 14.09
C LEU A 120 -4.30 8.21 13.34
N ARG A 121 -3.32 7.61 14.05
CA ARG A 121 -2.07 7.13 13.44
C ARG A 121 -2.27 5.90 12.58
N ASP A 122 -3.24 5.07 12.90
CA ASP A 122 -3.62 3.92 12.08
C ASP A 122 -4.25 4.39 10.77
N ILE A 123 -5.18 5.35 10.80
CA ILE A 123 -5.73 6.02 9.60
C ILE A 123 -4.61 6.64 8.76
N ILE A 124 -3.70 7.42 9.36
CA ILE A 124 -2.56 8.03 8.65
C ILE A 124 -1.68 6.99 7.95
N ALA A 125 -1.50 5.81 8.58
CA ALA A 125 -0.63 4.77 8.05
C ALA A 125 -1.29 3.89 6.97
N GLU A 126 -2.59 3.65 7.12
CA GLU A 126 -3.40 2.91 6.13
C GLU A 126 -3.54 3.73 4.85
N GLN A 127 -3.88 5.01 4.98
CA GLN A 127 -4.10 5.93 3.87
C GLN A 127 -2.83 6.62 3.37
N GLU A 128 -1.67 6.23 3.91
CA GLU A 128 -0.34 6.73 3.52
C GLU A 128 -0.21 8.27 3.50
N LEU A 129 -1.00 8.97 4.32
CA LEU A 129 -1.08 10.43 4.32
C LEU A 129 0.29 11.08 4.61
N ASP A 130 1.09 10.43 5.48
CA ASP A 130 2.35 10.95 6.03
C ASP A 130 3.60 10.37 5.36
N THR A 131 3.75 10.64 4.06
CA THR A 131 4.92 10.21 3.27
C THR A 131 6.24 10.79 3.76
N ARG A 132 6.20 11.98 4.39
CA ARG A 132 7.38 12.71 4.91
C ARG A 132 7.65 12.47 6.40
N LYS A 133 6.86 11.62 7.06
CA LYS A 133 6.99 11.26 8.49
C LYS A 133 6.88 12.48 9.45
N GLU A 134 6.06 13.46 9.10
CA GLU A 134 5.80 14.69 9.83
C GLU A 134 4.94 14.45 11.08
N THR A 135 4.05 13.46 11.05
CA THR A 135 3.11 13.17 12.15
C THR A 135 3.78 12.47 13.32
N GLY A 136 4.96 11.87 13.09
CA GLY A 136 5.74 11.17 14.11
C GLY A 136 6.17 12.05 15.29
N ARG A 137 6.22 13.37 15.14
CA ARG A 137 6.52 14.33 16.23
C ARG A 137 5.26 14.95 16.85
N LYS A 138 4.11 14.84 16.19
CA LYS A 138 2.83 15.37 16.68
C LYS A 138 2.32 14.47 17.82
N ARG A 139 1.97 15.09 18.95
CA ARG A 139 1.56 14.41 20.19
C ARG A 139 0.14 14.75 20.63
N LYS A 140 -0.44 15.83 20.09
CA LYS A 140 -1.81 16.25 20.40
C LYS A 140 -2.77 15.67 19.34
N ALA A 141 -3.91 15.15 19.79
CA ALA A 141 -4.94 14.62 18.90
C ALA A 141 -5.45 15.70 17.93
N GLU A 142 -5.81 16.88 18.45
CA GLU A 142 -6.26 18.05 17.67
C GLU A 142 -5.32 18.40 16.51
N VAL A 143 -4.00 18.33 16.76
CA VAL A 143 -2.97 18.64 15.75
C VAL A 143 -2.89 17.56 14.68
N LEU A 144 -3.19 16.30 15.01
CA LEU A 144 -3.30 15.22 14.03
C LEU A 144 -4.60 15.32 13.25
N VAL A 145 -5.72 15.65 13.89
CA VAL A 145 -7.02 15.86 13.22
C VAL A 145 -6.92 16.95 12.17
N ALA A 146 -6.46 18.15 12.55
CA ALA A 146 -6.29 19.26 11.62
C ALA A 146 -5.37 18.91 10.45
N TRP A 147 -4.28 18.20 10.73
CA TRP A 147 -3.33 17.78 9.71
C TRP A 147 -3.91 16.73 8.73
N ILE A 148 -4.72 15.78 9.22
CA ILE A 148 -5.41 14.80 8.37
C ILE A 148 -6.39 15.53 7.44
N VAL A 149 -7.20 16.45 7.98
CA VAL A 149 -8.18 17.23 7.20
C VAL A 149 -7.49 18.03 6.11
N GLU A 150 -6.44 18.79 6.45
CA GLU A 150 -5.65 19.57 5.49
C GLU A 150 -5.08 18.68 4.39
N ARG A 151 -4.60 17.48 4.74
CA ARG A 151 -3.98 16.58 3.78
C ARG A 151 -4.99 15.95 2.83
N VAL A 152 -6.16 15.57 3.33
CA VAL A 152 -7.27 15.02 2.54
C VAL A 152 -7.80 16.08 1.58
N GLU A 153 -8.09 17.29 2.08
CA GLU A 153 -8.54 18.42 1.28
C GLU A 153 -7.53 18.77 0.17
N ALA A 154 -6.25 18.90 0.53
CA ALA A 154 -5.20 19.20 -0.45
C ALA A 154 -5.01 18.08 -1.48
N SER A 155 -5.41 16.85 -1.19
CA SER A 155 -5.31 15.73 -2.11
C SER A 155 -6.52 15.66 -3.06
N GLU A 156 -7.74 15.88 -2.55
CA GLU A 156 -8.96 15.95 -3.36
C GLU A 156 -8.94 17.16 -4.31
N ASN A 157 -8.49 18.32 -3.82
CA ASN A 157 -8.47 19.56 -4.60
C ASN A 157 -7.37 19.59 -5.68
N LYS A 158 -6.33 18.75 -5.58
CA LYS A 158 -5.31 18.61 -6.65
C LYS A 158 -5.91 18.10 -7.96
N GLY A 159 -6.99 17.33 -7.90
CA GLY A 159 -7.73 16.88 -9.09
C GLY A 159 -8.64 17.94 -9.70
N SER A 160 -8.97 19.01 -8.95
CA SER A 160 -9.89 20.06 -9.38
C SER A 160 -9.24 21.11 -10.30
N VAL A 161 -7.91 21.24 -10.28
CA VAL A 161 -7.19 22.25 -11.09
C VAL A 161 -7.05 21.84 -12.57
N PHE A 162 -7.32 20.57 -12.88
CA PHE A 162 -7.26 20.01 -14.24
C PHE A 162 -8.65 19.66 -14.83
N ARG A 163 -9.74 20.07 -14.19
CA ARG A 163 -11.11 19.93 -14.71
C ARG A 163 -11.65 21.26 -15.20
#